data_AF-A0A970JZD5-F1
#
_entry.id   AF-A0A970JZD5-F1
#
_cell.length_a   1.000
_cell.length_b   1.000
_cell.length_c   1.000
_cell.angle_alpha   90.00
_cell.angle_beta   90.00
_cell.angle_gamma   90.00
#
_symmetry.space_group_name_H-M   'P 1'
#
loop_
_entity.id
_entity.type
_entity.pdbx_description
1 polymer ?
#
loop_
_entity_poly.entity_id
_entity_poly.type
_entity_poly.pdbx_seq_one_letter_code
_entity_poly.pdbx_strand_id
1 'polypeptide(L)'
;ASMLGLSSLLLCMSMGAMLINITRAGNAILKLVDNITPPIFLMFFVVSGMELNIMTIPQIGLIGILYVTCRVIGKVAGAYIGAAIMKAPETVRKYLGFTLVPQAGVAIGLSLIASNTLPAELGQTIRTVILCATLIYELVGPAITKISLEKAGEITG
;
A
#
# COMPACT_ATOMS: atom_id res chain seq x y z
N ALA A 1 21.39 -0.90 -6.99
CA ALA A 1 20.06 -1.15 -7.56
C ALA A 1 19.95 -0.57 -8.98
N SER A 2 20.07 0.76 -9.13
CA SER A 2 19.89 1.45 -10.42
C SER A 2 20.84 1.00 -11.54
N MET A 3 22.11 0.72 -11.22
CA MET A 3 23.07 0.21 -12.22
C MET A 3 22.76 -1.20 -12.75
N LEU A 4 21.98 -1.99 -12.00
CA LEU A 4 21.58 -3.36 -12.36
C LEU A 4 20.10 -3.44 -12.80
N GLY A 5 19.40 -2.31 -12.92
CA GLY A 5 17.98 -2.28 -13.25
C GLY A 5 17.06 -2.87 -12.16
N LEU A 6 17.53 -3.00 -10.92
CA LEU A 6 16.78 -3.60 -9.81
C LEU A 6 15.91 -2.57 -9.07
N SER A 7 14.78 -3.01 -8.52
CA SER A 7 13.90 -2.17 -7.71
C SER A 7 14.56 -1.71 -6.41
N SER A 8 14.66 -0.40 -6.22
CA SER A 8 15.17 0.20 -4.98
C SER A 8 14.31 -0.16 -3.77
N LEU A 9 12.99 -0.28 -3.93
CA LEU A 9 12.08 -0.67 -2.84
C LEU A 9 12.35 -2.09 -2.37
N LEU A 10 12.46 -3.03 -3.32
CA LEU A 10 12.74 -4.42 -2.98
C LEU A 10 14.13 -4.57 -2.37
N LEU A 11 15.12 -3.81 -2.87
CA LEU A 11 16.45 -3.76 -2.27
C LEU A 11 16.40 -3.31 -0.80
N CYS A 12 15.70 -2.21 -0.50
CA CYS A 12 15.56 -1.72 0.88
C CYS A 12 14.90 -2.76 1.80
N MET A 13 13.82 -3.42 1.33
CA MET A 13 13.15 -4.48 2.09
C MET A 13 14.08 -5.67 2.34
N SER A 14 14.79 -6.14 1.31
CA SER A 14 15.74 -7.25 1.42
C SER A 14 16.93 -6.91 2.33
N MET A 15 17.43 -5.68 2.28
CA MET A 15 18.49 -5.21 3.18
C MET A 15 18.01 -5.16 4.63
N GLY A 16 16.79 -4.68 4.90
CA GLY A 16 16.21 -4.69 6.24
C GLY A 16 16.05 -6.12 6.79
N ALA A 17 15.55 -7.03 5.95
CA ALA A 17 15.45 -8.45 6.28
C ALA A 17 16.83 -9.08 6.54
N MET A 18 17.83 -8.78 5.72
CA MET A 18 19.19 -9.28 5.94
C MET A 18 19.80 -8.71 7.24
N LEU A 19 19.62 -7.41 7.50
CA LEU A 19 20.16 -6.72 8.66
C LEU A 19 19.65 -7.33 9.97
N ILE A 20 18.32 -7.55 10.07
CA ILE A 20 17.71 -8.10 11.29
C ILE A 20 18.10 -9.55 11.55
N ASN A 21 18.37 -10.33 10.49
CA ASN A 21 18.72 -11.74 10.61
C ASN A 21 20.21 -12.01 10.83
N ILE A 22 21.10 -11.06 10.50
CA ILE A 22 22.56 -11.24 10.62
C ILE A 22 23.14 -10.48 11.83
N THR A 23 22.65 -9.26 12.08
CA THR A 23 23.30 -8.35 13.02
C THR A 23 22.67 -8.44 14.41
N ARG A 24 23.50 -8.65 15.44
CA ARG A 24 23.04 -8.67 16.85
C ARG A 24 22.40 -7.34 17.30
N ALA A 25 22.82 -6.22 16.71
CA ALA A 25 22.26 -4.89 16.96
C ALA A 25 21.03 -4.56 16.09
N GLY A 26 20.52 -5.50 15.28
CA GLY A 26 19.43 -5.24 14.32
C GLY A 26 18.18 -4.64 14.98
N ASN A 27 17.77 -5.17 16.14
CA ASN A 27 16.62 -4.64 16.90
C ASN A 27 16.82 -3.20 17.38
N ALA A 28 18.04 -2.82 17.77
CA ALA A 28 18.33 -1.46 18.22
C ALA A 28 18.27 -0.47 17.04
N ILE A 29 18.79 -0.88 15.87
CA ILE A 29 18.71 -0.09 14.64
C ILE A 29 17.25 0.05 14.20
N LEU A 30 16.47 -1.04 14.23
CA LEU A 30 15.06 -1.03 13.83
C LEU A 30 14.22 -0.10 14.71
N LYS A 31 14.44 -0.10 16.03
CA LYS A 31 13.81 0.88 16.94
C LYS A 31 14.13 2.33 16.58
N LEU A 32 15.36 2.61 16.16
CA LEU A 32 15.75 3.97 15.74
C LEU A 32 15.00 4.38 14.47
N VAL A 33 14.85 3.45 13.53
CA VAL A 33 14.06 3.66 12.30
C VAL A 33 12.57 3.84 12.63
N ASP A 34 12.01 3.04 13.53
CA ASP A 34 10.61 3.16 13.94
C ASP A 34 10.31 4.51 14.61
N ASN A 35 11.27 5.08 15.34
CA ASN A 35 11.12 6.41 15.94
C ASN A 35 11.14 7.56 14.92
N ILE A 36 11.92 7.44 13.84
CA ILE A 36 12.01 8.49 12.79
C ILE A 36 10.97 8.33 11.69
N THR A 37 10.35 7.15 11.57
CA THR A 37 9.36 6.88 10.51
C THR A 37 8.09 7.74 10.63
N PRO A 38 7.46 7.92 11.81
CA PRO A 38 6.25 8.73 11.96
C PRO A 38 6.39 10.18 11.46
N PRO A 39 7.43 10.98 11.82
CA PRO A 39 7.54 12.34 11.31
C PRO A 39 7.77 12.39 9.81
N ILE A 40 8.51 11.42 9.24
CA ILE A 40 8.69 11.31 7.79
C ILE A 40 7.36 11.03 7.09
N PHE A 41 6.57 10.09 7.61
CA PHE A 41 5.26 9.74 7.05
C PHE A 41 4.29 10.92 7.15
N LEU A 42 4.28 11.65 8.27
CA LEU A 42 3.46 12.84 8.42
C LEU A 42 3.80 13.89 7.36
N MET A 43 5.08 14.24 7.19
CA MET A 43 5.51 15.18 6.16
C MET A 43 5.13 14.69 4.75
N PHE A 44 5.35 13.41 4.47
CA PHE A 44 5.01 12.80 3.19
C PHE A 44 3.51 12.87 2.88
N PHE A 45 2.65 12.51 3.84
CA PHE A 45 1.20 12.54 3.64
C PHE A 45 0.65 13.96 3.56
N VAL A 46 1.21 14.92 4.30
CA VAL A 46 0.85 16.34 4.17
C VAL A 46 1.18 16.84 2.76
N VAL A 47 2.39 16.61 2.26
CA VAL A 47 2.79 17.03 0.91
C VAL A 47 1.91 16.33 -0.14
N SER A 48 1.69 15.02 -0.02
CA SER A 48 0.84 14.27 -0.95
C SER A 48 -0.61 14.78 -0.94
N GLY A 49 -1.11 15.21 0.22
CA GLY A 49 -2.44 15.81 0.37
C GLY A 49 -2.54 17.20 -0.25
N MET A 50 -1.49 18.02 -0.18
CA MET A 50 -1.45 19.33 -0.86
C MET A 50 -1.50 19.21 -2.39
N GLU A 51 -0.98 18.12 -2.93
CA GLU A 51 -0.98 17.85 -4.37
C GLU A 51 -2.30 17.25 -4.88
N LEU A 52 -3.22 16.91 -3.97
CA LEU A 52 -4.53 16.37 -4.33
C LEU A 52 -5.43 17.47 -4.89
N ASN A 53 -5.72 17.42 -6.20
CA ASN A 53 -6.67 18.33 -6.82
C ASN A 53 -8.12 17.86 -6.63
N ILE A 54 -8.77 18.40 -5.59
CA ILE A 54 -10.16 18.06 -5.23
C ILE A 54 -11.15 18.42 -6.35
N MET A 55 -10.84 19.44 -7.16
CA MET A 55 -11.72 19.89 -8.25
C MET A 55 -11.82 18.87 -9.38
N THR A 56 -10.82 18.00 -9.53
CA THR A 56 -10.80 16.97 -10.59
C THR A 56 -11.45 15.66 -10.14
N ILE A 57 -11.76 15.51 -8.84
CA ILE A 57 -12.40 14.32 -8.28
C ILE A 57 -13.78 14.04 -8.90
N PRO A 58 -14.68 15.01 -9.10
CA PRO A 58 -16.00 14.75 -9.71
C PRO A 58 -15.90 14.28 -11.16
N GLN A 59 -14.96 14.82 -11.94
CA GLN A 59 -14.74 14.46 -13.34
C GLN A 59 -14.17 13.04 -13.49
N ILE A 60 -13.33 12.62 -12.53
CA ILE A 60 -12.67 11.32 -12.51
C ILE A 60 -13.45 10.31 -11.63
N GLY A 61 -14.57 10.74 -11.01
CA GLY A 61 -15.27 9.99 -9.96
C GLY A 61 -15.67 8.58 -10.39
N LEU A 62 -16.20 8.42 -11.61
CA LEU A 62 -16.57 7.10 -12.12
C LEU A 62 -15.37 6.17 -12.29
N ILE A 63 -14.27 6.68 -12.86
CA ILE A 63 -13.02 5.92 -13.07
C ILE A 63 -12.41 5.56 -11.72
N GLY A 64 -12.42 6.49 -10.76
CA GLY A 64 -11.95 6.25 -9.40
C GLY A 64 -12.74 5.17 -8.68
N ILE A 65 -14.08 5.22 -8.72
CA ILE A 65 -14.95 4.21 -8.13
C ILE A 65 -14.71 2.84 -8.77
N LEU A 66 -14.64 2.79 -10.10
CA LEU A 66 -14.39 1.56 -10.83
C LEU A 66 -13.02 0.98 -10.49
N TYR A 67 -11.97 1.81 -10.46
CA TYR A 67 -10.64 1.41 -10.04
C TYR A 67 -10.63 0.83 -8.62
N VAL A 68 -11.22 1.53 -7.65
CA VAL A 68 -11.25 1.12 -6.25
C VAL A 68 -11.98 -0.23 -6.10
N THR A 69 -13.12 -0.37 -6.76
CA THR A 69 -13.96 -1.58 -6.68
C THR A 69 -13.27 -2.78 -7.35
N CYS A 70 -12.81 -2.62 -8.60
CA CYS A 70 -12.11 -3.67 -9.32
C CYS A 70 -10.86 -4.13 -8.58
N ARG A 71 -10.12 -3.20 -7.97
CA ARG A 71 -8.94 -3.53 -7.17
C ARG A 71 -9.27 -4.36 -5.95
N VAL A 72 -10.29 -3.97 -5.17
CA VAL A 72 -10.70 -4.72 -3.98
C VAL A 72 -11.13 -6.13 -4.37
N ILE A 73 -11.99 -6.27 -5.39
CA ILE A 73 -12.43 -7.57 -5.91
C ILE A 73 -11.22 -8.40 -6.35
N GLY A 74 -10.30 -7.81 -7.13
CA GLY A 74 -9.10 -8.51 -7.60
C GLY A 74 -8.20 -8.98 -6.48
N LYS A 75 -7.98 -8.15 -5.44
CA LYS A 75 -7.18 -8.53 -4.26
C LYS A 75 -7.84 -9.66 -3.47
N VAL A 76 -9.14 -9.57 -3.22
CA VAL A 76 -9.88 -10.57 -2.44
C VAL A 76 -9.96 -11.90 -3.20
N ALA A 77 -10.38 -11.86 -4.47
CA ALA A 77 -10.47 -13.06 -5.29
C ALA A 77 -9.10 -13.69 -5.53
N GLY A 78 -8.09 -12.89 -5.86
CA GLY A 78 -6.72 -13.38 -6.09
C GLY A 78 -6.10 -14.01 -4.84
N ALA A 79 -6.25 -13.37 -3.68
CA ALA A 79 -5.79 -13.93 -2.41
C ALA A 79 -6.53 -15.22 -2.05
N TYR A 80 -7.85 -15.27 -2.23
CA TYR A 80 -8.66 -16.46 -1.96
C TYR A 80 -8.26 -17.65 -2.85
N ILE A 81 -8.13 -17.41 -4.16
CA ILE A 81 -7.73 -18.45 -5.13
C ILE A 81 -6.30 -18.92 -4.83
N GLY A 82 -5.37 -17.99 -4.62
CA GLY A 82 -3.97 -18.32 -4.29
C GLY A 82 -3.87 -19.13 -3.00
N ALA A 83 -4.57 -18.72 -1.95
CA ALA A 83 -4.62 -19.46 -0.68
C ALA A 83 -5.28 -20.84 -0.84
N ALA A 84 -6.30 -20.97 -1.68
CA ALA A 84 -6.96 -22.24 -1.96
C ALA A 84 -6.02 -23.23 -2.69
N ILE A 85 -5.30 -22.77 -3.72
CA ILE A 85 -4.32 -23.57 -4.47
C ILE A 85 -3.21 -24.07 -3.54
N MET A 86 -2.74 -23.19 -2.65
CA MET A 86 -1.70 -23.52 -1.68
C MET A 86 -2.20 -24.33 -0.47
N LYS A 87 -3.49 -24.70 -0.43
CA LYS A 87 -4.13 -25.40 0.69
C LYS A 87 -3.89 -24.72 2.05
N ALA A 88 -3.90 -23.39 2.05
CA ALA A 88 -3.71 -22.60 3.27
C ALA A 88 -4.91 -22.77 4.23
N PRO A 89 -4.73 -22.48 5.55
CA PRO A 89 -5.81 -22.53 6.53
C PRO A 89 -7.03 -21.68 6.13
N GLU A 90 -8.22 -22.07 6.58
CA GLU A 90 -9.47 -21.39 6.21
C GLU A 90 -9.49 -19.91 6.63
N THR A 91 -8.87 -19.59 7.77
CA THR A 91 -8.70 -18.21 8.27
C THR A 91 -7.91 -17.36 7.27
N VAL A 92 -6.79 -17.87 6.77
CA VAL A 92 -5.97 -17.21 5.75
C VAL A 92 -6.75 -17.07 4.45
N ARG A 93 -7.37 -18.15 3.98
CA ARG A 93 -8.14 -18.13 2.72
C ARG A 93 -9.28 -17.11 2.75
N LYS A 94 -9.97 -16.97 3.89
CA LYS A 94 -11.14 -16.10 4.03
C LYS A 94 -10.78 -14.64 4.28
N TYR A 95 -9.74 -14.35 5.07
CA TYR A 95 -9.48 -13.00 5.58
C TYR A 95 -8.27 -12.29 4.95
N LEU A 96 -7.28 -13.01 4.39
CA LEU A 96 -6.07 -12.41 3.82
C LEU A 96 -6.37 -11.38 2.73
N GLY A 97 -7.37 -11.63 1.88
CA GLY A 97 -7.73 -10.70 0.81
C GLY A 97 -8.11 -9.31 1.31
N PHE A 98 -8.81 -9.24 2.45
CA PHE A 98 -9.27 -8.00 3.06
C PHE A 98 -8.13 -7.24 3.73
N THR A 99 -7.14 -7.95 4.30
CA THR A 99 -5.95 -7.32 4.90
C THR A 99 -5.01 -6.71 3.85
N LEU A 100 -5.20 -7.03 2.56
CA LEU A 100 -4.43 -6.50 1.44
C LEU A 100 -5.08 -5.29 0.75
N VAL A 101 -6.24 -4.84 1.24
CA VAL A 101 -6.96 -3.66 0.75
C VAL A 101 -6.21 -2.35 1.04
N PRO A 102 -5.63 -2.14 2.24
CA PRO A 102 -4.90 -0.92 2.53
C PRO A 102 -3.78 -0.67 1.51
N GLN A 103 -3.64 0.58 1.11
CA GLN A 103 -2.57 1.06 0.25
C GLN A 103 -2.04 2.36 0.83
N ALA A 104 -0.72 2.50 0.88
CA ALA A 104 -0.04 3.66 1.43
C ALA A 104 0.93 4.32 0.42
N GLY A 105 1.99 4.93 0.95
CA GLY A 105 2.90 5.83 0.24
C GLY A 105 3.66 5.24 -0.95
N VAL A 106 3.87 3.93 -1.02
CA VAL A 106 4.54 3.32 -2.19
C VAL A 106 3.76 3.60 -3.47
N ALA A 107 2.44 3.49 -3.45
CA ALA A 107 1.62 3.74 -4.63
C ALA A 107 1.60 5.21 -5.03
N ILE A 108 1.56 6.10 -4.03
CA ILE A 108 1.67 7.56 -4.26
C ILE A 108 3.01 7.87 -4.95
N GLY A 109 4.13 7.34 -4.44
CA GLY A 109 5.45 7.53 -5.04
C GLY A 109 5.54 6.99 -6.48
N LEU A 110 4.98 5.79 -6.74
CA LEU A 110 4.92 5.22 -8.09
C LEU A 110 4.03 6.06 -9.03
N SER A 111 2.94 6.64 -8.53
CA SER A 111 2.07 7.52 -9.31
C SER A 111 2.76 8.83 -9.70
N LEU A 112 3.64 9.35 -8.84
CA LEU A 112 4.46 10.52 -9.14
C LEU A 112 5.46 10.20 -10.25
N ILE A 113 6.13 9.04 -10.18
CA ILE A 113 7.01 8.58 -11.26
C ILE A 113 6.22 8.45 -12.57
N ALA A 114 5.05 7.79 -12.52
CA ALA A 114 4.18 7.66 -13.69
C ALA A 114 3.76 9.02 -14.26
N SER A 115 3.50 10.03 -13.42
CA SER A 115 3.16 11.38 -13.89
C SER A 115 4.30 12.10 -14.60
N ASN A 116 5.55 11.73 -14.32
CA ASN A 116 6.74 12.30 -14.96
C ASN A 116 7.20 11.51 -16.20
N THR A 117 6.83 10.23 -16.32
CA THR A 117 7.28 9.36 -17.42
C THR A 117 6.23 9.17 -18.52
N LEU A 118 4.94 9.33 -18.20
CA LEU A 118 3.83 9.19 -19.15
C LEU A 118 3.42 10.55 -19.72
N PRO A 119 2.64 10.57 -20.82
CA PRO A 119 2.05 11.81 -21.34
C PRO A 119 1.30 12.58 -20.25
N ALA A 120 1.44 13.90 -20.24
CA ALA A 120 1.04 14.76 -19.12
C ALA A 120 -0.41 14.54 -18.65
N GLU A 121 -1.36 14.47 -19.58
CA GLU A 121 -2.79 14.28 -19.24
C GLU A 121 -3.06 12.92 -18.58
N LEU A 122 -2.45 11.86 -19.11
CA LEU A 122 -2.61 10.49 -18.61
C LEU A 122 -1.93 10.34 -17.24
N GLY A 123 -0.70 10.85 -17.11
CA GLY A 123 0.07 10.84 -15.89
C GLY A 123 -0.62 11.58 -14.74
N GLN A 124 -1.16 12.77 -15.00
CA GLN A 124 -1.95 13.54 -14.02
C GLN A 124 -3.25 12.83 -13.62
N THR A 125 -3.92 12.20 -14.59
CA THR A 125 -5.14 11.41 -14.31
C THR A 125 -4.84 10.23 -13.40
N ILE A 126 -3.80 9.43 -13.70
CA ILE A 126 -3.36 8.30 -12.86
C ILE A 126 -3.02 8.78 -11.45
N ARG A 127 -2.25 9.85 -11.32
CA ARG A 127 -1.85 10.42 -10.04
C ARG A 127 -3.07 10.82 -9.21
N THR A 128 -4.03 11.49 -9.83
CA THR A 128 -5.28 11.90 -9.17
C THR A 128 -6.10 10.70 -8.71
N VAL A 129 -6.28 9.68 -9.56
CA VAL A 129 -6.99 8.43 -9.20
C VAL A 129 -6.30 7.73 -8.02
N ILE A 130 -4.97 7.60 -8.06
CA ILE A 130 -4.21 6.89 -7.02
C ILE A 130 -4.24 7.67 -5.70
N LEU A 131 -4.09 8.99 -5.71
CA LEU A 131 -4.17 9.81 -4.49
C LEU A 131 -5.56 9.69 -3.86
N CYS A 132 -6.64 9.82 -4.65
CA CYS A 132 -8.00 9.66 -4.16
C CYS A 132 -8.27 8.26 -3.59
N ALA A 133 -7.87 7.22 -4.33
CA ALA A 133 -8.03 5.85 -3.88
C ALA A 133 -7.23 5.57 -2.59
N THR A 134 -6.02 6.11 -2.50
CA THR A 134 -5.18 5.99 -1.30
C THR A 134 -5.87 6.63 -0.10
N LEU A 135 -6.45 7.82 -0.25
CA LEU A 135 -7.22 8.47 0.82
C LEU A 135 -8.37 7.57 1.31
N ILE A 136 -9.14 6.99 0.38
CA ILE A 136 -10.24 6.07 0.74
C ILE A 136 -9.69 4.83 1.47
N TYR A 137 -8.61 4.23 0.98
CA TYR A 137 -8.01 3.04 1.58
C TYR A 137 -7.31 3.29 2.91
N GLU A 138 -6.74 4.46 3.15
CA GLU A 138 -6.15 4.83 4.44
C GLU A 138 -7.23 5.07 5.50
N LEU A 139 -8.40 5.59 5.11
CA LEU A 139 -9.54 5.77 6.03
C LEU A 139 -10.25 4.47 6.39
N VAL A 140 -10.50 3.61 5.39
CA VAL A 140 -11.33 2.40 5.57
C VAL A 140 -10.49 1.15 5.77
N GLY A 141 -9.30 1.10 5.17
CA GLY A 141 -8.43 -0.07 5.16
C GLY A 141 -7.99 -0.55 6.56
N PRO A 142 -7.50 0.32 7.46
CA PRO A 142 -7.12 -0.09 8.81
C PRO A 142 -8.28 -0.73 9.58
N ALA A 143 -9.49 -0.19 9.45
CA ALA A 143 -10.69 -0.76 10.07
C ALA A 143 -11.02 -2.15 9.49
N ILE A 144 -11.00 -2.30 8.16
CA ILE A 144 -11.21 -3.60 7.50
C ILE A 144 -10.15 -4.62 7.94
N THR A 145 -8.88 -4.22 7.96
CA THR A 145 -7.77 -5.08 8.39
C THR A 145 -7.93 -5.50 9.85
N LYS A 146 -8.27 -4.57 10.76
CA LYS A 146 -8.50 -4.89 12.17
C LYS A 146 -9.60 -5.94 12.32
N ILE A 147 -10.77 -5.70 11.72
CA ILE A 147 -11.91 -6.63 11.78
C ILE A 147 -11.55 -8.00 11.17
N SER A 148 -10.77 -8.00 10.09
CA SER A 148 -10.34 -9.24 9.42
C SER A 148 -9.39 -10.06 10.29
N LEU A 149 -8.47 -9.40 11.00
CA LEU A 149 -7.55 -10.05 11.93
C LEU A 149 -8.27 -10.54 13.19
N GLU A 150 -9.21 -9.76 13.74
CA GLU A 150 -10.07 -10.19 14.86
C GLU A 150 -10.88 -11.44 14.48
N LYS A 151 -11.50 -11.45 13.30
CA LYS A 151 -12.26 -12.60 12.79
C LYS A 151 -11.39 -13.80 12.41
N ALA A 152 -10.11 -13.59 12.12
CA ALA A 152 -9.14 -14.65 11.91
C ALA A 152 -8.63 -15.25 13.23
N GLY A 153 -8.86 -14.60 14.37
CA GLY A 153 -8.36 -15.01 15.68
C GLY A 153 -6.91 -14.61 15.94
N GLU A 154 -6.32 -13.73 15.12
CA GLU A 154 -4.91 -13.31 15.23
C GLU A 154 -4.71 -12.19 16.27
N ILE A 155 -5.75 -11.42 16.56
CA ILE A 155 -5.72 -10.35 17.57
C ILE A 155 -6.98 -10.39 18.44
N THR A 156 -6.84 -9.99 19.71
CA THR A 156 -7.97 -9.77 20.63
C THR A 156 -8.36 -8.29 20.56
N GLY A 157 -9.65 -8.01 20.35
CA GLY A 157 -10.20 -6.69 20.01
C GLY A 157 -10.05 -5.61 21.07
#